data_AF-A0AAE0ZN71-F1
#
_entry.id   AF-A0AAE0ZN71-F1
#
_cell.length_a   1.000
_cell.length_b   1.000
_cell.length_c   1.000
_cell.angle_alpha   90.00
_cell.angle_beta   90.00
_cell.angle_gamma   90.00
#
_symmetry.space_group_name_H-M   'P 1'
#
loop_
_entity.id
_entity.type
_entity.pdbx_description
1 polymer ?
#
loop_
_entity_poly.entity_id
_entity_poly.type
_entity_poly.pdbx_seq_one_letter_code
_entity_poly.pdbx_strand_id
1 'polypeptide(L)'
;MIISTGFPPKDQRGRHQNHPHQLSPEQRQIICDHIKSFKGRESHYCRNKSRCLYLPDTLNISKMYSLFTESNPNISVSNESYRTIFNGCFNISFGYPWADTCSKSDELIAKISHCDSKLEITPSEDNAAD
;
A
#
# COMPACT_ATOMS: atom_id res chain seq x y z
N MET A 1 11.03 -39.89 -39.78
CA MET A 1 9.94 -39.98 -38.78
C MET A 1 9.08 -38.75 -38.93
N ILE A 2 7.83 -38.92 -39.34
CA ILE A 2 6.86 -37.84 -39.58
C ILE A 2 6.09 -37.65 -38.28
N ILE A 3 6.11 -36.43 -37.72
CA ILE A 3 5.46 -36.12 -36.45
C ILE A 3 3.95 -35.96 -36.71
N SER A 4 3.15 -36.84 -36.08
CA SER A 4 1.71 -37.07 -36.31
C SER A 4 0.77 -35.98 -35.74
N THR A 5 1.26 -34.78 -35.45
CA THR A 5 0.42 -33.68 -34.96
C THR A 5 0.68 -32.45 -35.81
N GLY A 6 -0.30 -32.06 -36.64
CA GLY A 6 -0.22 -30.97 -37.63
C GLY A 6 -0.14 -29.56 -37.05
N PHE A 7 0.50 -29.38 -35.90
CA PHE A 7 0.73 -28.07 -35.28
C PHE A 7 2.20 -27.70 -35.36
N PRO A 8 2.54 -26.49 -35.84
CA PRO A 8 3.92 -26.02 -35.81
C PRO A 8 4.42 -25.95 -34.36
N PRO A 9 5.71 -26.25 -34.10
CA PRO A 9 6.31 -26.10 -32.78
C PRO A 9 6.11 -24.67 -32.27
N LYS A 10 5.73 -24.52 -31.01
CA LYS A 10 5.55 -23.21 -30.38
C LYS A 10 6.91 -22.48 -30.37
N ASP A 11 6.98 -21.30 -30.96
CA ASP A 11 8.20 -20.48 -30.97
C ASP A 11 8.61 -20.13 -29.53
N GLN A 12 9.81 -20.57 -29.15
CA GLN A 12 10.40 -20.42 -27.81
C GLN A 12 11.59 -19.44 -27.82
N ARG A 13 11.86 -18.76 -28.95
CA ARG A 13 12.90 -17.72 -29.01
C ARG A 13 12.59 -16.60 -28.01
N GLY A 14 13.61 -16.06 -27.35
CA GLY A 14 13.44 -14.98 -26.37
C GLY A 14 12.98 -15.40 -24.97
N ARG A 15 12.52 -16.66 -24.78
CA ARG A 15 12.03 -17.16 -23.49
C ARG A 15 13.15 -17.78 -22.67
N HIS A 16 13.97 -16.93 -22.07
CA HIS A 16 15.06 -17.36 -21.20
C HIS A 16 14.59 -17.17 -19.76
N GLN A 17 14.58 -18.22 -18.94
CA GLN A 17 14.26 -18.10 -17.51
C GLN A 17 15.41 -17.52 -16.68
N ASN A 18 16.49 -17.07 -17.33
CA ASN A 18 17.64 -16.46 -16.69
C ASN A 18 17.33 -15.02 -16.30
N HIS A 19 16.56 -14.85 -15.23
CA HIS A 19 16.29 -13.56 -14.61
C HIS A 19 16.88 -13.56 -13.19
N PRO A 20 18.22 -13.44 -13.05
CA PRO A 20 18.88 -13.50 -11.74
C PRO A 20 18.46 -12.36 -10.81
N HIS A 21 17.91 -11.27 -11.35
CA HIS A 21 17.40 -10.13 -10.59
C HIS A 21 15.89 -10.17 -10.37
N GLN A 22 15.22 -11.27 -10.75
CA GLN A 22 13.80 -11.41 -10.49
C GLN A 22 13.58 -11.68 -9.01
N LEU A 23 12.76 -10.83 -8.39
CA LEU A 23 12.35 -11.02 -7.00
C LEU A 23 11.59 -12.34 -6.84
N SER A 24 11.84 -13.01 -5.70
CA SER A 24 11.08 -14.21 -5.36
C SER A 24 9.60 -13.83 -5.14
N PRO A 25 8.66 -14.75 -5.42
CA PRO A 25 7.24 -14.50 -5.18
C PRO A 25 6.95 -14.17 -3.70
N GLU A 26 7.71 -14.76 -2.78
CA GLU A 26 7.61 -14.50 -1.34
C GLU A 26 8.02 -13.07 -1.00
N GLN A 27 9.17 -12.60 -1.49
CA GLN A 27 9.63 -11.22 -1.29
C GLN A 27 8.62 -10.21 -1.82
N ARG A 28 8.06 -10.49 -3.00
CA ARG A 28 7.02 -9.65 -3.59
C ARG A 28 5.77 -9.58 -2.71
N GLN A 29 5.36 -10.70 -2.13
CA GLN A 29 4.21 -10.74 -1.24
C GLN A 29 4.44 -9.91 0.04
N ILE A 30 5.62 -10.05 0.66
CA ILE A 30 5.98 -9.30 1.88
C ILE A 30 6.01 -7.78 1.60
N ILE A 31 6.55 -7.36 0.44
CA ILE A 31 6.51 -5.96 0.00
C ILE A 31 5.06 -5.48 -0.18
N CYS A 32 4.22 -6.28 -0.84
CA CYS A 32 2.81 -5.95 -1.04
C CYS A 32 2.08 -5.79 0.29
N ASP A 33 2.32 -6.67 1.25
CA ASP A 33 1.67 -6.64 2.56
C ASP A 33 2.17 -5.45 3.40
N HIS A 34 3.46 -5.11 3.31
CA HIS A 34 4.00 -3.87 3.88
C HIS A 34 3.31 -2.62 3.28
N ILE A 35 3.18 -2.53 1.96
CA ILE A 35 2.52 -1.39 1.30
C ILE A 35 1.04 -1.28 1.71
N LYS A 36 0.34 -2.41 1.87
CA LYS A 36 -1.06 -2.43 2.34
C LYS A 36 -1.23 -2.03 3.80
N SER A 37 -0.19 -2.18 4.62
CA SER A 37 -0.24 -1.81 6.04
C SER A 37 -0.38 -0.29 6.26
N PHE A 38 0.00 0.52 5.27
CA PHE A 38 -0.12 1.97 5.35
C PHE A 38 -1.58 2.40 5.26
N LYS A 39 -2.04 3.13 6.29
CA LYS A 39 -3.38 3.72 6.31
C LYS A 39 -3.39 4.97 5.44
N GLY A 40 -4.16 4.93 4.35
CA GLY A 40 -4.46 6.10 3.52
C GLY A 40 -5.95 6.36 3.44
N ARG A 41 -6.31 7.54 2.93
CA ARG A 41 -7.71 7.91 2.67
C ARG A 41 -8.05 7.52 1.25
N GLU A 42 -9.13 6.77 1.09
CA GLU A 42 -9.67 6.46 -0.22
C GLU A 42 -10.43 7.67 -0.80
N SER A 43 -10.29 7.90 -2.10
CA SER A 43 -11.00 8.94 -2.84
C SER A 43 -12.52 8.74 -2.78
N HIS A 44 -13.25 9.58 -2.06
CA HIS A 44 -14.70 9.46 -1.86
C HIS A 44 -15.52 9.70 -3.14
N TYR A 45 -15.00 10.48 -4.09
CA TYR A 45 -15.77 10.98 -5.24
C TYR A 45 -15.69 10.16 -6.51
N CYS A 46 -14.99 9.03 -6.51
CA CYS A 46 -14.81 8.26 -7.74
C CYS A 46 -16.00 7.34 -8.02
N ARG A 47 -17.15 7.93 -8.36
CA ARG A 47 -18.36 7.20 -8.80
C ARG A 47 -18.17 6.46 -10.13
N ASN A 48 -17.05 6.68 -10.84
CA ASN A 48 -16.71 5.99 -12.09
C ASN A 48 -15.19 5.86 -12.38
N LYS A 49 -14.29 6.23 -11.46
CA LYS A 49 -12.83 6.10 -11.63
C LYS A 49 -12.28 5.11 -10.61
N SER A 50 -11.23 4.39 -10.98
CA SER A 50 -10.56 3.40 -10.13
C SER A 50 -10.32 3.96 -8.73
N ARG A 51 -10.73 3.22 -7.70
CA ARG A 51 -10.50 3.58 -6.29
C ARG A 51 -9.02 3.90 -6.11
N CYS A 52 -8.71 5.14 -5.74
CA CYS A 52 -7.34 5.59 -5.50
C CYS A 52 -7.18 5.84 -4.00
N LEU A 53 -6.09 5.33 -3.44
CA LEU A 53 -5.76 5.53 -2.03
C LEU A 53 -4.71 6.65 -1.94
N TYR A 54 -5.03 7.68 -1.18
CA TYR A 54 -4.16 8.82 -0.94
C TYR A 54 -3.44 8.66 0.39
N LEU A 55 -2.11 8.64 0.32
CA LEU A 55 -1.23 8.71 1.49
C LEU A 55 -0.90 10.17 1.81
N PRO A 56 -0.63 10.50 3.09
CA PRO A 56 -0.16 11.83 3.46
C PRO A 56 1.13 12.19 2.71
N ASP A 57 1.27 13.47 2.39
CA ASP A 57 2.44 14.07 1.72
C ASP A 57 3.75 13.94 2.52
N THR A 58 3.63 13.70 3.83
CA THR A 58 4.77 13.41 4.71
C THR A 58 5.42 12.07 4.41
N LEU A 59 4.69 11.13 3.79
CA LEU A 59 5.20 9.84 3.34
C LEU A 59 5.62 9.93 1.87
N ASN A 60 6.75 9.28 1.57
CA ASN A 60 7.29 9.14 0.22
C ASN A 60 7.73 7.70 0.00
N ILE A 61 7.82 7.26 -1.26
CA ILE A 61 8.28 5.91 -1.62
C ILE A 61 9.63 5.58 -0.94
N SER A 62 10.58 6.53 -0.93
CA SER A 62 11.88 6.33 -0.27
C SER A 62 11.74 6.11 1.23
N LYS A 63 10.85 6.85 1.91
CA LYS A 63 10.60 6.65 3.35
C LYS A 63 9.93 5.31 3.63
N MET A 64 8.95 4.93 2.80
CA MET A 64 8.28 3.63 2.93
C MET A 64 9.28 2.47 2.74
N TYR A 65 10.23 2.63 1.82
CA TYR A 65 11.32 1.68 1.62
C TYR A 65 12.28 1.63 2.82
N SER A 66 12.67 2.77 3.39
CA SER A 66 13.48 2.79 4.63
C SER A 66 12.78 2.04 5.77
N LEU A 67 11.48 2.30 5.99
CA LEU A 67 10.67 1.59 6.99
C LEU A 67 10.57 0.09 6.70
N PHE A 68 10.50 -0.29 5.42
CA PHE A 68 10.50 -1.69 5.00
C PHE A 68 11.82 -2.39 5.38
N THR A 69 12.95 -1.75 5.08
CA THR A 69 14.28 -2.28 5.39
C THR A 69 14.54 -2.37 6.89
N GLU A 70 14.00 -1.42 7.67
CA GLU A 70 14.07 -1.45 9.14
C GLU A 70 13.23 -2.58 9.73
N SER A 71 12.03 -2.81 9.20
CA SER A 71 11.13 -3.86 9.69
C SER A 71 11.55 -5.26 9.25
N ASN A 72 12.22 -5.39 8.10
CA ASN A 72 12.61 -6.66 7.50
C ASN A 72 14.11 -6.68 7.12
N PRO A 73 15.03 -6.67 8.10
CA PRO A 73 16.47 -6.63 7.82
C PRO A 73 16.98 -7.89 7.09
N ASN A 74 16.24 -9.00 7.16
CA ASN A 74 16.59 -10.25 6.49
C ASN A 74 16.29 -10.24 4.97
N ILE A 75 15.57 -9.24 4.48
CA ILE A 75 15.12 -9.18 3.09
C ILE A 75 15.87 -8.08 2.36
N SER A 76 16.85 -8.49 1.55
CA SER A 76 17.57 -7.58 0.65
C SER A 76 16.79 -7.39 -0.64
N VAL A 77 16.22 -6.19 -0.83
CA VAL A 77 15.47 -5.79 -2.02
C VAL A 77 15.99 -4.42 -2.44
N SER A 78 16.14 -4.16 -3.73
CA SER A 78 16.55 -2.84 -4.21
C SER A 78 15.39 -1.83 -4.16
N ASN A 79 15.72 -0.56 -3.98
CA ASN A 79 14.72 0.52 -4.00
C ASN A 79 13.93 0.56 -5.32
N GLU A 80 14.59 0.28 -6.44
CA GLU A 80 13.97 0.23 -7.77
C GLU A 80 12.94 -0.88 -7.89
N SER A 81 13.23 -2.07 -7.37
CA SER A 81 12.28 -3.18 -7.37
C SER A 81 11.07 -2.89 -6.49
N TYR A 82 11.29 -2.27 -5.31
CA TYR A 82 10.22 -1.81 -4.44
C TYR A 82 9.31 -0.79 -5.16
N ARG A 83 9.91 0.22 -5.81
CA ARG A 83 9.20 1.25 -6.58
C ARG A 83 8.42 0.67 -7.77
N THR A 84 8.99 -0.32 -8.44
CA THR A 84 8.33 -1.01 -9.56
C THR A 84 7.09 -1.77 -9.09
N ILE A 85 7.18 -2.48 -7.96
CA ILE A 85 6.03 -3.16 -7.34
C ILE A 85 4.97 -2.15 -6.91
N PHE A 86 5.38 -1.05 -6.27
CA PHE A 86 4.48 0.02 -5.86
C PHE A 86 3.69 0.58 -7.04
N ASN A 87 4.37 1.04 -8.10
CA ASN A 87 3.72 1.64 -9.26
C ASN A 87 2.90 0.65 -10.11
N GLY A 88 3.31 -0.63 -10.13
CA GLY A 88 2.66 -1.65 -10.97
C GLY A 88 1.48 -2.36 -10.29
N CYS A 89 1.52 -2.52 -8.96
CA CYS A 89 0.50 -3.28 -8.22
C CYS A 89 -0.49 -2.37 -7.49
N PHE A 90 -0.14 -1.12 -7.22
CA PHE A 90 -0.93 -0.24 -6.37
C PHE A 90 -1.30 1.06 -7.09
N ASN A 91 -2.56 1.46 -6.95
CA ASN A 91 -3.07 2.75 -7.42
C ASN A 91 -3.08 3.75 -6.25
N ILE A 92 -1.88 4.05 -5.72
CA ILE A 92 -1.69 4.93 -4.55
C ILE A 92 -1.03 6.23 -5.00
N SER A 93 -1.53 7.36 -4.50
CA SER A 93 -0.95 8.68 -4.73
C SER A 93 -0.57 9.35 -3.41
N PHE A 94 0.39 10.28 -3.46
CA PHE A 94 0.82 11.05 -2.29
C PHE A 94 0.19 12.44 -2.33
N GLY A 95 -0.21 12.93 -1.16
CA GLY A 95 -0.90 14.20 -1.03
C GLY A 95 -2.38 14.11 -1.38
N TYR A 96 -3.15 15.05 -0.86
CA TYR A 96 -4.59 15.09 -1.10
C TYR A 96 -4.89 16.09 -2.24
N PRO A 97 -5.71 15.72 -3.23
CA PRO A 97 -6.17 16.69 -4.20
C PRO A 97 -7.04 17.73 -3.49
N TRP A 98 -6.75 19.01 -3.70
CA TRP A 98 -7.53 20.12 -3.12
C TRP A 98 -9.05 19.94 -3.37
N ALA A 99 -9.42 19.43 -4.54
CA ALA A 99 -10.82 19.27 -4.94
C ALA A 99 -11.63 18.18 -4.19
N ASP A 100 -11.00 17.30 -3.38
CA ASP A 100 -11.72 16.18 -2.75
C ASP A 100 -12.36 16.52 -1.39
N THR A 101 -12.49 17.79 -1.01
CA THR A 101 -13.27 18.15 0.20
C THR A 101 -14.76 18.01 -0.11
N CYS A 102 -15.38 16.91 0.33
CA CYS A 102 -16.83 16.74 0.29
C CYS A 102 -17.46 17.21 1.59
N SER A 103 -18.63 17.84 1.53
CA SER A 103 -19.34 18.31 2.72
C SER A 103 -19.62 17.16 3.72
N LYS A 104 -19.70 15.91 3.23
CA LYS A 104 -19.79 14.68 4.05
C LYS A 104 -18.48 14.37 4.79
N SER A 105 -17.36 14.65 4.13
CA SER A 105 -15.96 14.72 4.59
C SER A 105 -15.85 15.48 5.90
N ASP A 106 -16.22 16.75 5.78
CA ASP A 106 -16.11 17.75 6.84
C ASP A 106 -17.05 17.44 8.01
N GLU A 107 -18.26 16.96 7.74
CA GLU A 107 -19.20 16.57 8.80
C GLU A 107 -18.64 15.43 9.66
N LEU A 108 -17.97 14.44 9.06
CA LEU A 108 -17.33 13.35 9.80
C LEU A 108 -16.09 13.81 10.55
N ILE A 109 -15.25 14.65 9.96
CA ILE A 109 -14.08 15.23 10.64
C ILE A 109 -14.52 16.09 11.82
N ALA A 110 -15.56 16.92 11.65
CA ALA A 110 -16.13 17.75 12.71
C ALA A 110 -16.72 16.89 13.84
N LYS A 111 -17.41 15.79 13.51
CA LYS A 111 -17.92 14.83 14.51
C LYS A 111 -16.81 14.11 15.26
N ILE A 112 -15.74 13.69 14.58
CA ILE A 112 -14.58 13.03 15.22
C ILE A 112 -13.86 14.03 16.13
N SER A 113 -13.58 15.24 15.65
CA SER A 113 -12.98 16.33 16.45
C SER A 113 -13.81 16.69 17.68
N HIS A 114 -15.14 16.59 17.60
CA HIS A 114 -16.03 16.82 18.74
C HIS A 114 -16.13 15.62 19.69
N CYS A 115 -15.81 14.40 19.24
CA CYS A 115 -15.80 13.21 20.07
C CYS A 115 -14.51 13.08 20.88
N ASP A 116 -13.37 13.45 20.30
CA ASP A 116 -12.06 13.38 20.97
C ASP A 116 -11.98 14.30 22.20
N SER A 117 -12.73 15.42 22.21
CA SER A 117 -12.82 16.32 23.37
C SER A 117 -13.67 15.79 24.53
N LYS A 118 -14.31 14.62 24.41
CA LYS A 118 -15.10 13.97 25.47
C LYS A 118 -14.40 12.81 26.18
N LEU A 119 -13.16 12.47 25.80
CA LEU A 119 -12.39 11.38 26.42
C LEU A 119 -11.40 11.83 27.51
N GLU A 120 -11.36 13.13 27.82
CA GLU A 120 -10.72 13.63 29.04
C GLU A 120 -11.82 14.11 29.99
N ILE A 121 -11.74 13.71 31.26
CA ILE A 121 -12.72 13.87 32.36
C ILE A 121 -13.66 12.66 32.52
N THR A 122 -13.22 11.65 33.26
CA THR A 122 -13.62 11.53 34.68
C THR A 122 -12.56 10.77 35.50
N PRO A 123 -12.39 11.12 36.78
CA PRO A 123 -11.25 10.80 37.62
C PRO A 123 -11.32 9.38 38.18
N SER A 124 -10.15 8.77 38.35
CA SER A 124 -9.94 7.63 39.23
C SER A 124 -9.98 8.08 40.70
N GLU A 125 -11.14 7.93 41.33
CA GLU A 125 -11.37 7.85 42.78
C GLU A 125 -12.31 6.63 42.93
N ASP A 126 -12.04 5.57 43.69
CA ASP A 126 -11.64 5.55 45.09
C ASP A 126 -10.70 4.39 45.45
N ASN A 127 -9.84 4.69 46.42
CA ASN A 127 -8.90 3.81 47.09
C ASN A 127 -9.62 2.70 47.88
N ALA A 128 -9.03 1.50 47.84
CA ALA A 128 -9.40 0.39 48.68
C ALA A 128 -8.94 0.58 50.14
N ALA A 129 -9.89 0.33 51.05
CA ALA A 129 -9.75 -0.27 52.39
C ALA A 129 -8.85 0.39 53.45
N ASP A 130 -9.48 0.92 54.50
CA ASP A 130 -9.19 0.53 55.88
C ASP A 130 -10.38 -0.31 56.39
#